data_AF-A0A434PYU4-F1
#
_entry.id   AF-A0A434PYU4-F1
#
_cell.length_a   1.000
_cell.length_b   1.000
_cell.length_c   1.000
_cell.angle_alpha   90.00
_cell.angle_beta   90.00
_cell.angle_gamma   90.00
#
_symmetry.space_group_name_H-M   'P 1'
#
loop_
_entity.id
_entity.type
_entity.pdbx_description
1 polymer ?
#
loop_
_entity_poly.entity_id
_entity_poly.type
_entity_poly.pdbx_seq_one_letter_code
_entity_poly.pdbx_strand_id
1 'polypeptide(L)'
;MGHLTFQTVARISELERNRRQAQLHRFLDNFEISSAKIESIGPGKKQVLESYGVETALDVERNKLYSVSGFEPKTAQKLLNWRRSVEARFVFDPSRAIDPRDIAQIDQDILGDRKRLQGALVLGLEQLKQTRAQILAAREHSRPEMERLALDQSSANVAAISG
;
A
#
# COMPACT_ATOMS: atom_id res chain seq x y z
N MET A 1 19.01 -11.56 -14.28
CA MET A 1 18.62 -10.32 -14.99
C MET A 1 17.26 -10.42 -15.68
N GLY A 2 16.77 -11.60 -16.13
CA GLY A 2 15.54 -11.70 -16.95
C GLY A 2 14.16 -11.58 -16.26
N HIS A 3 14.07 -11.54 -14.93
CA HIS A 3 12.78 -11.45 -14.23
C HIS A 3 12.23 -10.01 -14.12
N LEU A 4 13.14 -9.03 -14.09
CA LEU A 4 12.80 -7.59 -14.09
C LEU A 4 12.21 -7.18 -15.45
N THR A 5 12.77 -7.69 -16.54
CA THR A 5 12.30 -7.38 -17.89
C THR A 5 10.88 -7.88 -18.14
N PHE A 6 10.49 -9.06 -17.63
CA PHE A 6 9.14 -9.57 -17.84
C PHE A 6 8.09 -8.75 -17.07
N GLN A 7 8.41 -8.32 -15.85
CA GLN A 7 7.54 -7.47 -15.04
C GLN A 7 7.41 -6.06 -15.64
N THR A 8 8.52 -5.47 -16.08
CA THR A 8 8.52 -4.18 -16.78
C THR A 8 7.72 -4.26 -18.08
N VAL A 9 7.91 -5.29 -18.91
CA VAL A 9 7.14 -5.48 -20.15
C VAL A 9 5.66 -5.66 -19.87
N ALA A 10 5.28 -6.46 -18.88
CA ALA A 10 3.86 -6.65 -18.51
C ALA A 10 3.20 -5.34 -18.04
N ARG A 11 3.91 -4.53 -17.24
CA ARG A 11 3.45 -3.23 -16.75
C ARG A 11 3.39 -2.18 -17.87
N ILE A 12 4.33 -2.19 -18.82
CA ILE A 12 4.29 -1.34 -20.01
C ILE A 12 3.11 -1.74 -20.90
N SER A 13 2.87 -3.03 -21.13
CA SER A 13 1.69 -3.48 -21.88
C SER A 13 0.38 -3.18 -21.14
N GLU A 14 0.40 -3.14 -19.81
CA GLU A 14 -0.74 -2.69 -19.00
C GLU A 14 -0.95 -1.18 -19.12
N LEU A 15 0.12 -0.38 -19.13
CA LEU A 15 0.09 1.03 -19.52
C LEU A 15 -0.47 1.21 -20.93
N GLU A 16 -0.09 0.37 -21.89
CA GLU A 16 -0.60 0.40 -23.25
C GLU A 16 -2.11 0.14 -23.30
N ARG A 17 -2.58 -0.87 -22.57
CA ARG A 17 -4.02 -1.17 -22.38
C ARG A 17 -4.74 -0.02 -21.66
N ASN A 18 -4.06 0.63 -20.72
CA ASN A 18 -4.57 1.73 -19.91
C ASN A 18 -4.18 3.12 -20.44
N ARG A 19 -3.75 3.26 -21.71
CA ARG A 19 -3.27 4.52 -22.28
C ARG A 19 -4.24 5.68 -22.09
N ARG A 20 -5.53 5.39 -22.26
CA ARG A 20 -6.60 6.34 -22.02
C ARG A 20 -6.63 6.83 -20.58
N GLN A 21 -6.45 5.93 -19.61
CA GLN A 21 -6.40 6.25 -18.18
C GLN A 21 -5.18 7.10 -17.85
N ALA A 22 -4.00 6.74 -18.36
CA ALA A 22 -2.76 7.49 -18.13
C ALA A 22 -2.84 8.93 -18.69
N GLN A 23 -3.35 9.09 -19.92
CA GLN A 23 -3.59 10.41 -20.50
C GLN A 23 -4.65 11.20 -19.72
N LEU A 24 -5.72 10.55 -19.27
CA LEU A 24 -6.74 11.18 -18.45
C LEU A 24 -6.15 11.68 -17.12
N HIS A 25 -5.36 10.86 -16.43
CA HIS A 25 -4.74 11.24 -15.17
C HIS A 25 -3.88 12.49 -15.32
N ARG A 26 -3.00 12.51 -16.32
CA ARG A 26 -2.18 13.68 -16.64
C ARG A 26 -3.02 14.90 -17.01
N PHE A 27 -4.08 14.71 -17.77
CA PHE A 27 -4.98 15.80 -18.10
C PHE A 27 -5.59 16.40 -16.82
N LEU A 28 -6.06 15.58 -15.89
CA LEU A 28 -6.63 16.03 -14.61
C LEU A 28 -5.60 16.68 -13.67
N ASP A 29 -4.35 16.21 -13.69
CA ASP A 29 -3.25 16.74 -12.88
C ASP A 29 -2.96 18.23 -13.19
N ASN A 30 -3.21 18.66 -14.44
CA ASN A 30 -3.03 20.07 -14.84
C ASN A 30 -4.12 21.03 -14.32
N PHE A 31 -5.13 20.55 -13.59
CA PHE A 31 -6.22 21.37 -13.08
C PHE A 31 -6.14 21.50 -11.56
N GLU A 32 -5.44 22.54 -11.10
CA GLU A 32 -5.29 22.83 -9.68
C GLU A 32 -6.58 23.33 -9.02
N ILE A 33 -6.85 22.85 -7.81
CA ILE A 33 -7.96 23.29 -6.96
C ILE A 33 -7.72 24.72 -6.45
N SER A 34 -6.45 25.10 -6.23
CA SER A 34 -6.00 26.43 -5.78
C SER A 34 -6.61 27.55 -6.65
N SER A 35 -6.56 27.38 -7.98
CA SER A 35 -7.02 28.35 -8.98
C SER A 35 -8.45 28.12 -9.48
N ALA A 36 -9.02 26.94 -9.25
CA ALA A 36 -10.36 26.59 -9.72
C ALA A 36 -11.48 27.38 -9.01
N LYS A 37 -12.49 27.81 -9.77
CA LYS A 37 -13.74 28.37 -9.23
C LYS A 37 -14.72 27.23 -8.95
N ILE A 38 -14.79 26.82 -7.69
CA ILE A 38 -15.66 25.72 -7.23
C ILE A 38 -16.63 26.28 -6.20
N GLU A 39 -17.92 26.07 -6.44
CA GLU A 39 -18.98 26.61 -5.59
C GLU A 39 -18.82 26.13 -4.13
N SER A 40 -18.92 27.06 -3.18
CA SER A 40 -18.77 26.79 -1.73
C SER A 40 -17.40 26.25 -1.27
N ILE A 41 -16.37 26.33 -2.13
CA ILE A 41 -14.97 26.02 -1.82
C ILE A 41 -14.15 27.32 -1.85
N GLY A 42 -14.14 28.02 -0.72
CA GLY A 42 -13.32 29.23 -0.54
C GLY A 42 -11.87 28.91 -0.13
N PRO A 43 -11.02 29.94 0.01
CA PRO A 43 -9.58 29.78 0.29
C PRO A 43 -9.25 28.88 1.48
N GLY A 44 -9.97 29.02 2.61
CA GLY A 44 -9.72 28.19 3.80
C GLY A 44 -9.96 26.70 3.56
N LYS A 45 -11.00 26.33 2.79
CA LYS A 45 -11.25 24.92 2.43
C LYS A 45 -10.20 24.38 1.46
N LYS A 46 -9.67 25.22 0.56
CA LYS A 46 -8.59 24.84 -0.36
C LYS A 46 -7.29 24.53 0.38
N GLN A 47 -6.94 25.35 1.37
CA GLN A 47 -5.74 25.13 2.19
C GLN A 47 -5.84 23.83 3.01
N VAL A 48 -7.04 23.49 3.50
CA VAL A 48 -7.26 22.20 4.17
C VAL A 48 -7.10 21.04 3.19
N LEU A 49 -7.64 21.13 1.96
CA LEU A 49 -7.45 20.09 0.95
C LEU A 49 -5.98 19.88 0.61
N GLU A 50 -5.23 20.96 0.41
CA GLU A 50 -3.78 20.94 0.17
C GLU A 50 -3.01 20.26 1.32
N SER A 51 -3.36 20.56 2.57
CA SER A 51 -2.77 19.89 3.75
C SER A 51 -3.05 18.37 3.81
N TYR A 52 -4.09 17.91 3.13
CA TYR A 52 -4.44 16.49 2.96
C TYR A 52 -3.93 15.90 1.64
N GLY A 53 -3.13 16.65 0.87
CA GLY A 53 -2.59 16.22 -0.43
C GLY A 53 -3.65 16.13 -1.53
N VAL A 54 -4.69 16.97 -1.46
CA VAL A 54 -5.72 17.10 -2.50
C VAL A 54 -5.52 18.45 -3.19
N GLU A 55 -4.72 18.45 -4.25
CA GLU A 55 -4.22 19.67 -4.90
C GLU A 55 -4.80 19.86 -6.30
N THR A 56 -5.04 18.77 -7.02
CA THR A 56 -5.48 18.79 -8.43
C THR A 56 -6.80 18.05 -8.64
N ALA A 57 -7.38 18.13 -9.85
CA ALA A 57 -8.54 17.32 -10.20
C ALA A 57 -8.27 15.82 -10.17
N LEU A 58 -7.00 15.40 -10.33
CA LEU A 58 -6.59 14.00 -10.20
C LEU A 58 -6.79 13.50 -8.77
N ASP A 59 -6.49 14.35 -7.77
CA ASP A 59 -6.56 13.99 -6.35
C ASP A 59 -7.98 13.94 -5.78
N VAL A 60 -8.97 14.47 -6.52
CA VAL A 60 -10.37 14.53 -6.09
C VAL A 60 -10.99 13.13 -6.15
N GLU A 61 -10.72 12.32 -5.14
CA GLU A 61 -11.28 10.98 -4.99
C GLU A 61 -12.27 10.92 -3.85
N ARG A 62 -13.36 10.17 -4.05
CA ARG A 62 -14.44 10.05 -3.06
C ARG A 62 -13.91 9.67 -1.67
N ASN A 63 -13.04 8.67 -1.61
CA ASN A 63 -12.49 8.16 -0.34
C ASN A 63 -11.59 9.19 0.36
N LYS A 64 -10.74 9.90 -0.40
CA LYS A 64 -9.89 10.97 0.12
C LYS A 64 -10.73 12.11 0.70
N LEU A 65 -11.75 12.59 -0.02
CA LEU A 65 -12.58 13.71 0.42
C LEU A 65 -13.36 13.42 1.71
N TYR A 66 -13.86 12.20 1.89
CA TYR A 66 -14.57 11.83 3.12
C TYR A 66 -13.65 11.63 4.33
N SER A 67 -12.34 11.50 4.11
CA SER A 67 -11.34 11.45 5.19
C SER A 67 -10.91 12.83 5.68
N VAL A 68 -11.22 13.89 4.94
CA VAL A 68 -10.87 15.27 5.30
C VAL A 68 -11.83 15.78 6.38
N SER A 69 -11.28 16.09 7.57
CA SER A 69 -12.06 16.70 8.65
C SER A 69 -12.67 18.04 8.23
N GLY A 70 -13.95 18.25 8.50
CA GLY A 70 -14.67 19.48 8.14
C GLY A 70 -15.24 19.51 6.71
N PHE A 71 -15.12 18.42 5.93
CA PHE A 71 -15.77 18.29 4.62
C PHE A 71 -17.10 17.54 4.70
N GLU A 72 -18.19 18.29 4.68
CA GLU A 72 -19.54 17.70 4.60
C GLU A 72 -19.79 17.00 3.25
N PRO A 73 -20.66 15.98 3.21
CA PRO A 73 -20.97 15.24 1.97
C PRO A 73 -21.39 16.12 0.80
N LYS A 74 -22.13 17.21 1.06
CA LYS A 74 -22.53 18.17 0.01
C LYS A 74 -21.33 18.89 -0.60
N THR A 75 -20.35 19.26 0.22
CA THR A 75 -19.12 19.94 -0.23
C THR A 75 -18.25 18.98 -1.06
N ALA A 76 -18.10 17.74 -0.60
CA ALA A 76 -17.40 16.69 -1.36
C ALA A 76 -18.08 16.43 -2.72
N GLN A 77 -19.41 16.42 -2.78
CA GLN A 77 -20.13 16.24 -4.03
C GLN A 77 -19.90 17.37 -5.04
N LYS A 78 -19.74 18.62 -4.60
CA LYS A 78 -19.40 19.75 -5.49
C LYS A 78 -18.02 19.58 -6.11
N LEU A 79 -17.03 19.14 -5.33
CA LEU A 79 -15.70 18.79 -5.84
C LEU A 79 -15.74 17.65 -6.85
N LEU A 80 -16.49 16.58 -6.55
CA LEU A 80 -16.67 15.46 -7.48
C LEU A 80 -17.34 15.91 -8.79
N ASN A 81 -18.34 16.80 -8.72
CA ASN A 81 -18.99 17.34 -9.92
C ASN A 81 -18.04 18.23 -10.73
N TRP A 82 -17.21 19.02 -10.06
CA TRP A 82 -16.16 19.81 -10.72
C TRP A 82 -15.13 18.90 -11.41
N ARG A 83 -14.62 17.87 -10.73
CA ARG A 83 -13.73 16.88 -11.36
C ARG A 83 -14.38 16.27 -12.62
N ARG A 84 -15.66 15.87 -12.55
CA ARG A 84 -16.39 15.33 -13.71
C ARG A 84 -16.50 16.33 -14.86
N SER A 85 -16.67 17.63 -14.59
CA SER A 85 -16.74 18.63 -15.66
C SER A 85 -15.38 18.85 -16.32
N VAL A 86 -14.28 18.70 -15.56
CA VAL A 86 -12.93 18.64 -16.11
C VAL A 86 -12.77 17.37 -16.95
N GLU A 87 -13.07 16.19 -16.40
CA GLU A 87 -13.00 14.91 -17.13
C GLU A 87 -13.78 14.92 -18.45
N ALA A 88 -14.95 15.56 -18.50
CA ALA A 88 -15.76 15.66 -19.71
C ALA A 88 -15.07 16.44 -20.86
N ARG A 89 -14.06 17.27 -20.55
CA ARG A 89 -13.26 18.01 -21.53
C ARG A 89 -12.08 17.20 -22.05
N PHE A 90 -11.80 16.03 -21.47
CA PHE A 90 -10.70 15.19 -21.89
C PHE A 90 -10.99 14.55 -23.25
N VAL A 91 -10.02 14.69 -24.17
CA VAL A 91 -10.04 14.02 -25.47
C VAL A 91 -8.85 13.06 -25.49
N PHE A 92 -9.14 11.77 -25.71
CA PHE A 92 -8.12 10.75 -25.82
C PHE A 92 -7.44 10.82 -27.18
N ASP A 93 -6.10 10.85 -27.20
CA ASP A 93 -5.31 10.80 -28.42
C ASP A 93 -4.53 9.47 -28.49
N PRO A 94 -4.97 8.49 -29.29
CA PRO A 94 -4.29 7.20 -29.41
C PRO A 94 -2.93 7.28 -30.10
N SER A 95 -2.66 8.34 -30.88
CA SER A 95 -1.41 8.52 -31.61
C SER A 95 -0.26 9.01 -30.71
N ARG A 96 -0.61 9.56 -29.54
CA ARG A 96 0.38 10.06 -28.58
C ARG A 96 1.18 8.90 -27.98
N ALA A 97 2.51 9.02 -28.05
CA ALA A 97 3.42 8.09 -27.39
C ALA A 97 3.22 8.09 -25.87
N ILE A 98 3.48 6.95 -25.23
CA ILE A 98 3.56 6.86 -23.77
C ILE A 98 4.73 7.75 -23.32
N ASP A 99 4.49 8.58 -22.33
CA ASP A 99 5.48 9.53 -21.87
C ASP A 99 6.60 8.80 -21.08
N PRO A 100 7.88 9.11 -21.33
CA PRO A 100 9.00 8.46 -20.67
C PRO A 100 8.97 8.53 -19.13
N ARG A 101 8.34 9.55 -18.55
CA ARG A 101 8.22 9.70 -17.09
C ARG A 101 7.28 8.66 -16.48
N ASP A 102 6.23 8.25 -17.19
CA ASP A 102 5.33 7.19 -16.71
C ASP A 102 6.07 5.84 -16.67
N ILE A 103 6.90 5.59 -17.68
CA ILE A 103 7.78 4.41 -17.73
C ILE A 103 8.79 4.46 -16.58
N ALA A 104 9.43 5.61 -16.38
CA ALA A 104 10.40 5.79 -15.30
C ALA A 104 9.77 5.60 -13.91
N GLN A 105 8.53 6.07 -13.70
CA GLN A 105 7.81 5.87 -12.44
C GLN A 105 7.54 4.37 -12.19
N ILE A 106 7.10 3.63 -13.20
CA ILE A 106 6.91 2.17 -13.09
C ILE A 106 8.21 1.47 -12.72
N ASP A 107 9.32 1.87 -13.33
CA ASP A 107 10.62 1.29 -13.00
C ASP A 107 11.01 1.60 -11.54
N GLN A 108 10.78 2.83 -11.06
CA GLN A 108 11.01 3.19 -9.65
C GLN A 108 10.12 2.39 -8.70
N ASP A 109 8.84 2.21 -9.02
CA ASP A 109 7.89 1.45 -8.21
C ASP A 109 8.31 -0.03 -8.12
N ILE A 110 8.70 -0.65 -9.26
CA ILE A 110 9.20 -2.03 -9.29
C ILE A 110 10.47 -2.16 -8.44
N LEU A 111 11.39 -1.20 -8.52
CA LEU A 111 12.60 -1.19 -7.71
C LEU A 111 12.29 -1.01 -6.22
N GLY A 112 11.32 -0.15 -5.88
CA GLY A 112 10.83 0.08 -4.52
C GLY A 112 10.20 -1.18 -3.93
N ASP A 113 9.30 -1.83 -4.67
CA ASP A 113 8.67 -3.09 -4.28
C ASP A 113 9.70 -4.20 -4.09
N ARG A 114 10.69 -4.30 -4.99
CA ARG A 114 11.78 -5.26 -4.84
C ARG A 114 12.55 -5.02 -3.56
N LYS A 115 12.96 -3.78 -3.27
CA LYS A 115 13.68 -3.44 -2.04
C LYS A 115 12.85 -3.78 -0.80
N ARG A 116 11.56 -3.45 -0.81
CA ARG A 116 10.62 -3.78 0.28
C ARG A 116 10.52 -5.29 0.50
N LEU A 117 10.32 -6.07 -0.56
CA LEU A 117 10.23 -7.53 -0.48
C LEU A 117 11.54 -8.17 -0.02
N GLN A 118 12.68 -7.68 -0.51
CA GLN A 118 13.99 -8.13 -0.05
C GLN A 118 14.20 -7.82 1.44
N GLY A 119 13.84 -6.62 1.89
CA GLY A 119 13.88 -6.25 3.31
C GLY A 119 12.98 -7.15 4.16
N ALA A 120 11.75 -7.41 3.71
CA ALA A 120 10.82 -8.30 4.39
C ALA A 120 11.35 -9.75 4.50
N LEU A 121 12.02 -10.25 3.46
CA LEU A 121 12.65 -11.57 3.50
C LEU A 121 13.78 -11.65 4.52
N VAL A 122 14.64 -10.62 4.58
CA VAL A 122 15.74 -10.55 5.56
C VAL A 122 15.19 -10.49 6.98
N LEU A 123 14.23 -9.60 7.23
CA LEU A 123 13.59 -9.46 8.54
C LEU A 123 12.87 -10.75 8.97
N GLY A 124 12.14 -11.38 8.05
CA GLY A 124 11.45 -12.64 8.30
C GLY A 124 12.40 -13.79 8.64
N LEU A 125 13.56 -13.87 7.99
CA LEU A 125 14.59 -14.87 8.32
C LEU A 125 15.15 -14.65 9.72
N GLU A 126 15.43 -13.40 10.11
CA GLU A 126 15.92 -13.10 11.46
C GLU A 126 14.87 -13.42 12.53
N GLN A 127 13.59 -13.12 12.26
CA GLN A 127 12.49 -13.54 13.15
C GLN A 127 12.42 -15.07 13.30
N LEU A 128 12.55 -15.83 12.21
CA LEU A 128 12.56 -17.30 12.28
C LEU A 128 13.74 -17.83 13.12
N LYS A 129 14.93 -17.24 12.98
CA LYS A 129 16.09 -17.60 13.80
C LYS A 129 15.84 -17.31 15.28
N GLN A 130 15.28 -16.13 15.59
CA GLN A 130 14.96 -15.74 16.96
C GLN A 130 13.91 -16.67 17.57
N THR A 131 12.82 -16.97 16.86
CA THR A 131 11.80 -17.92 17.30
C THR A 131 12.38 -19.31 17.54
N ARG A 132 13.25 -19.79 16.64
CA ARG A 132 13.95 -21.07 16.83
C ARG A 132 14.79 -21.06 18.11
N ALA A 133 15.57 -20.01 18.34
CA ALA A 133 16.40 -19.89 19.54
C ALA A 133 15.56 -19.87 20.82
N GLN A 134 14.43 -19.16 20.81
CA GLN A 134 13.47 -19.13 21.93
C GLN A 134 12.87 -20.51 22.21
N ILE A 135 12.47 -21.27 21.17
CA ILE A 135 11.95 -22.63 21.32
C ILE A 135 13.01 -23.56 21.92
N LEU A 136 14.26 -23.47 21.47
CA LEU A 136 15.35 -24.29 21.99
C LEU A 136 15.63 -23.97 23.47
N ALA A 137 15.74 -22.69 23.81
CA ALA A 137 15.96 -22.25 25.20
C ALA A 137 14.82 -22.68 26.13
N ALA A 138 13.56 -22.56 25.69
CA ALA A 138 12.40 -23.00 26.46
C ALA A 138 12.39 -24.53 26.70
N ARG A 139 12.83 -25.31 25.71
CA ARG A 139 12.99 -26.76 25.85
C ARG A 139 14.10 -27.13 26.83
N GLU A 140 15.25 -26.48 26.73
CA GLU A 140 16.35 -26.72 27.68
C GLU A 140 15.95 -26.38 29.11
N HIS A 141 15.23 -25.28 29.31
CA HIS A 141 14.78 -24.85 30.63
C HIS A 141 13.74 -25.78 31.26
N SER A 142 12.78 -26.29 30.48
CA SER A 142 11.71 -27.17 30.98
C SER A 142 12.09 -28.64 31.11
N ARG A 143 13.18 -29.07 30.45
CA ARG A 143 13.66 -30.46 30.46
C ARG A 143 13.93 -31.05 31.86
N PRO A 144 14.68 -30.39 32.77
CA PRO A 144 14.94 -30.97 34.10
C PRO A 144 13.67 -31.11 34.96
N GLU A 145 12.69 -30.23 34.81
CA GLU A 145 11.40 -30.37 35.51
C GLU A 145 10.60 -31.56 34.98
N MET A 146 10.58 -31.75 33.66
CA MET A 146 9.96 -32.91 33.02
C MET A 146 10.61 -34.23 33.44
N GLU A 147 11.95 -34.29 33.51
CA GLU A 147 12.69 -35.47 33.96
C GLU A 147 12.40 -35.78 35.45
N ARG A 148 12.30 -34.76 36.31
CA ARG A 148 11.93 -34.93 37.72
C ARG A 148 10.52 -35.49 37.91
N LEU A 149 9.54 -34.95 37.20
CA LEU A 149 8.15 -35.42 37.26
C LEU A 149 8.00 -36.87 36.75
N ALA A 150 8.75 -37.23 35.70
CA ALA A 150 8.76 -38.60 35.18
C ALA A 150 9.36 -39.60 36.17
N LEU A 151 10.43 -39.24 36.87
CA LEU A 151 11.04 -40.06 37.92
C LEU A 151 10.08 -40.27 39.11
N ASP A 152 9.43 -39.20 39.56
CA ASP A 152 8.50 -39.24 40.69
C ASP A 152 7.27 -40.13 40.39
N GLN A 153 6.71 -40.03 39.18
CA GLN A 153 5.65 -40.93 38.70
C GLN A 153 6.11 -42.38 38.60
N SER A 154 7.35 -42.63 38.16
CA SER A 154 7.88 -43.99 38.10
C SER A 154 7.97 -44.61 39.51
N SER A 155 8.44 -43.86 40.51
CA SER A 155 8.46 -44.34 41.90
C SER A 155 7.06 -44.59 42.46
N ALA A 156 6.10 -43.72 42.16
CA ALA A 156 4.72 -43.88 42.59
C ALA A 156 4.06 -45.14 41.98
N ASN A 157 4.30 -45.40 40.69
CA ASN A 157 3.76 -46.58 40.01
C ASN A 157 4.35 -47.89 40.54
N VAL A 158 5.66 -47.93 40.82
CA VAL A 158 6.32 -49.12 41.40
C VAL A 158 5.79 -49.41 42.81
N ALA A 159 5.56 -48.37 43.63
CA ALA A 159 4.97 -48.51 44.95
C ALA A 159 3.52 -49.05 44.89
N ALA A 160 2.73 -48.63 43.91
CA ALA A 160 1.35 -49.10 43.72
C ALA A 160 1.24 -50.56 43.23
N ILE A 161 2.28 -51.10 42.58
CA ILE A 161 2.32 -52.50 42.11
C ILE A 161 2.84 -53.46 43.20
N SER A 162 3.60 -52.94 44.17
CA SER A 162 4.32 -53.75 45.17
C SER A 162 3.58 -53.88 46.52
N GLY A 163 2.39 -53.28 46.65
CA GLY A 163 1.51 -53.37 47.82
C GLY A 163 0.17 -53.99 47.47
#